data_AF-X1DHI5-F1
#
_entry.id   AF-X1DHI5-F1
#
_cell.length_a   1.000
_cell.length_b   1.000
_cell.length_c   1.000
_cell.angle_alpha   90.00
_cell.angle_beta   90.00
_cell.angle_gamma   90.00
#
_symmetry.space_group_name_H-M   'P 1'
#
loop_
_entity.id
_entity.type
_entity.pdbx_description
1 polymer ?
#
loop_
_entity_poly.entity_id
_entity_poly.type
_entity_poly.pdbx_seq_one_letter_code
_entity_poly.pdbx_strand_id
1 'polypeptide(L)'
;MAGILFPFMIQFHSPQLAHSTLNFLWFFTSTLFLIEMGVWGVFLTYNAIISKRNPEIMAERDYSIYCKEVNNRWVDDFKSEFGRKFLHLLTTLIIFFFWSLGTILDNLGFLSQLNLDQYSFSYWLIITLGLGFVIMFQIADLSRLNKFYILPEWGKRWLLAMRPSELDTFIASTPLVLSLIPFVFAPFPILASVALITTGADAVACLIGKKYGTHRLKKNSNKT
;
A
#
# COMPACT_ATOMS: atom_id res chain seq x y z
N MET A 1 0.55 5.04 -16.25
CA MET A 1 -0.86 4.81 -16.63
C MET A 1 -1.85 5.12 -15.50
N ALA A 2 -1.61 4.69 -14.26
CA ALA A 2 -2.52 4.92 -13.12
C ALA A 2 -3.03 6.38 -12.98
N GLY A 3 -2.14 7.38 -13.03
CA GLY A 3 -2.54 8.80 -12.94
C GLY A 3 -3.37 9.32 -14.11
N ILE A 4 -3.20 8.74 -15.31
CA ILE A 4 -4.02 9.07 -16.50
C ILE A 4 -5.40 8.44 -16.38
N LEU A 5 -5.47 7.23 -15.80
CA LEU A 5 -6.70 6.48 -15.63
C LEU A 5 -7.52 6.93 -14.41
N PHE A 6 -6.89 7.53 -13.39
CA PHE A 6 -7.53 7.98 -12.15
C PHE A 6 -8.85 8.73 -12.38
N PRO A 7 -8.93 9.67 -13.35
CA PRO A 7 -10.18 10.27 -13.77
C PRO A 7 -11.35 9.35 -14.04
N PHE A 8 -11.05 8.26 -14.74
CA PHE A 8 -12.02 7.32 -15.26
C PHE A 8 -12.34 6.23 -14.25
N MET A 9 -11.46 5.98 -13.26
CA MET A 9 -11.65 4.94 -12.27
C MET A 9 -12.88 5.16 -11.37
N ILE A 10 -13.18 6.43 -11.03
CA ILE A 10 -14.35 6.78 -10.21
C ILE A 10 -15.64 6.75 -11.04
N GLN A 11 -15.58 7.21 -12.29
CA GLN A 11 -16.77 7.36 -13.14
C GLN A 11 -17.23 6.03 -13.76
N PHE A 12 -16.34 5.05 -13.94
CA PHE A 12 -16.64 3.84 -14.72
C PHE A 12 -17.85 3.04 -14.22
N HIS A 13 -17.93 2.80 -12.91
CA HIS A 13 -19.05 2.06 -12.30
C HIS A 13 -20.28 2.92 -12.06
N SER A 14 -20.14 4.23 -12.19
CA SER A 14 -21.15 5.21 -11.81
C SER A 14 -21.32 6.29 -12.89
N PRO A 15 -21.68 5.90 -14.13
CA PRO A 15 -21.73 6.83 -15.27
C PRO A 15 -22.81 7.91 -15.11
N GLN A 16 -23.81 7.67 -14.26
CA GLN A 16 -24.93 8.57 -14.00
C GLN A 16 -24.70 9.49 -12.79
N LEU A 17 -23.50 9.44 -12.18
CA LEU A 17 -23.19 10.27 -11.03
C LEU A 17 -23.30 11.76 -11.40
N ALA A 18 -24.00 12.54 -10.59
CA ALA A 18 -24.13 13.97 -10.81
C ALA A 18 -22.74 14.63 -10.91
N HIS A 19 -22.57 15.56 -11.86
CA HIS A 19 -21.29 16.24 -12.07
C HIS A 19 -20.78 16.97 -10.82
N SER A 20 -21.67 17.52 -10.00
CA SER A 20 -21.33 18.15 -8.72
C SER A 20 -20.71 17.16 -7.74
N THR A 21 -21.30 15.97 -7.60
CA THR A 21 -20.78 14.89 -6.76
C THR A 21 -19.44 14.41 -7.29
N LEU A 22 -19.32 14.17 -8.59
CA LEU A 22 -18.06 13.74 -9.20
C LEU A 22 -16.94 14.77 -8.93
N ASN A 23 -17.20 16.06 -9.19
CA ASN A 23 -16.23 17.12 -8.91
C ASN A 23 -15.83 17.17 -7.44
N PHE A 24 -16.78 16.96 -6.52
CA PHE A 24 -16.49 16.88 -5.09
C PHE A 24 -15.57 15.71 -4.75
N LEU A 25 -15.86 14.49 -5.22
CA LEU A 25 -15.03 13.30 -4.94
C LEU A 25 -13.60 13.50 -5.45
N TRP A 26 -13.45 14.08 -6.64
CA TRP A 26 -12.17 14.39 -7.23
C TRP A 26 -11.41 15.48 -6.49
N PHE A 27 -12.08 16.57 -6.14
CA PHE A 27 -11.51 17.65 -5.35
C PHE A 27 -11.03 17.14 -3.99
N PHE A 28 -11.85 16.35 -3.31
CA PHE A 28 -11.51 15.77 -2.03
C PHE A 28 -10.31 14.83 -2.13
N THR A 29 -10.29 13.94 -3.12
CA THR A 29 -9.18 13.00 -3.34
C THR A 29 -7.88 13.73 -3.67
N SER A 30 -7.96 14.73 -4.55
CA SER A 30 -6.80 15.55 -4.92
C SER A 30 -6.27 16.33 -3.71
N THR A 31 -7.17 16.89 -2.90
CA THR A 31 -6.81 17.57 -1.65
C THR A 31 -6.10 16.63 -0.67
N LEU A 32 -6.60 15.40 -0.50
CA LEU A 32 -5.94 14.39 0.33
C LEU A 32 -4.52 14.09 -0.16
N PHE A 33 -4.33 13.87 -1.47
CA PHE A 33 -3.00 13.61 -2.02
C PHE A 33 -2.07 14.82 -1.91
N LEU A 34 -2.58 16.04 -2.10
CA LEU A 34 -1.80 17.26 -1.90
C LEU A 34 -1.36 17.41 -0.44
N ILE A 35 -2.25 17.15 0.52
CA ILE A 35 -1.93 17.15 1.94
C ILE A 35 -0.87 16.08 2.24
N GLU A 36 -1.06 14.85 1.76
CA GLU A 36 -0.10 13.76 1.95
C GLU A 36 1.29 14.11 1.40
N MET A 37 1.36 14.58 0.15
CA MET A 37 2.60 15.02 -0.47
C MET A 37 3.23 16.21 0.28
N GLY A 38 2.41 17.15 0.77
CA GLY A 38 2.85 18.27 1.58
C GLY A 38 3.48 17.83 2.90
N VAL A 39 2.82 16.91 3.62
CA VAL A 39 3.32 16.32 4.87
C VAL A 39 4.65 15.62 4.63
N TRP A 40 4.73 14.77 3.60
CA TRP A 40 6.00 14.13 3.21
C TRP A 40 7.07 15.15 2.85
N GLY A 41 6.75 16.14 2.03
CA GLY A 41 7.68 17.20 1.62
C GLY A 41 8.27 17.96 2.80
N VAL A 42 7.43 18.31 3.79
CA VAL A 42 7.86 18.95 5.04
C VAL A 42 8.81 18.05 5.82
N PHE A 43 8.43 16.79 6.08
CA PHE A 43 9.27 15.87 6.87
C PHE A 43 10.61 15.56 6.20
N LEU A 44 10.61 15.31 4.89
CA LEU A 44 11.83 15.01 4.14
C LEU A 44 12.76 16.23 4.09
N THR A 45 12.21 17.43 3.86
CA THR A 45 13.00 18.67 3.83
C THR A 45 13.56 18.99 5.21
N TYR A 46 12.75 18.89 6.26
CA TYR A 46 13.17 19.09 7.64
C TYR A 46 14.34 18.16 8.01
N ASN A 47 14.21 16.86 7.73
CA ASN A 47 15.28 15.89 8.00
C ASN A 47 16.52 16.14 7.13
N ALA A 48 16.34 16.50 5.87
CA ALA A 48 17.46 16.83 4.99
C ALA A 48 18.26 18.04 5.52
N ILE A 49 17.58 19.08 6.01
CA ILE A 49 18.23 20.26 6.58
C ILE A 49 18.99 19.91 7.86
N ILE A 50 18.36 19.17 8.78
CA ILE A 50 19.01 18.80 10.06
C ILE A 50 20.21 17.90 9.84
N SER A 51 20.07 16.84 9.03
CA SER A 51 21.17 15.92 8.75
C SER A 51 22.33 16.61 8.04
N LYS A 52 22.07 17.54 7.11
CA LYS A 52 23.16 18.27 6.44
C LYS A 52 23.88 19.27 7.35
N ARG A 53 23.20 19.79 8.38
CA ARG A 53 23.78 20.76 9.33
C ARG A 53 24.55 20.10 10.47
N ASN A 54 24.25 18.85 10.80
CA ASN A 54 24.91 18.12 11.87
C ASN A 54 25.50 16.78 11.36
N PRO A 55 26.84 16.68 11.24
CA PRO A 55 27.52 15.46 10.81
C PRO A 55 27.25 14.24 11.70
N GLU A 56 27.02 14.42 12.99
CA GLU A 56 26.72 13.32 13.92
C GLU A 56 25.36 12.69 13.57
N ILE A 57 24.33 13.53 13.36
CA ILE A 57 23.01 13.07 12.95
C ILE A 57 23.06 12.42 11.57
N MET A 58 23.90 12.92 10.66
CA MET A 58 24.11 12.28 9.36
C MET A 58 24.68 10.86 9.51
N ALA A 59 25.69 10.70 10.36
CA ALA A 59 26.33 9.41 10.62
C ALA A 59 25.39 8.42 11.31
N GLU A 60 24.60 8.86 12.30
CA GLU A 60 23.58 8.03 12.95
C GLU A 60 22.51 7.52 11.98
N ARG A 61 22.20 8.32 10.95
CA ARG A 61 21.20 7.99 9.94
C ARG A 61 21.81 7.35 8.70
N ASP A 62 22.96 6.70 8.85
CA ASP A 62 23.59 5.97 7.77
C ASP A 62 22.80 4.69 7.43
N TYR A 63 22.71 4.41 6.13
CA TYR A 63 21.95 3.25 5.64
C TYR A 63 22.55 1.92 6.09
N SER A 64 23.88 1.83 6.26
CA SER A 64 24.54 0.60 6.70
C SER A 64 24.18 0.23 8.14
N ILE A 65 23.94 1.22 9.01
CA ILE A 65 23.49 1.00 10.39
C ILE A 65 22.09 0.39 10.36
N TYR A 66 21.21 0.94 9.52
CA TYR A 66 19.87 0.39 9.31
C TYR A 66 19.90 -1.04 8.75
N CYS A 67 20.75 -1.33 7.76
CA CYS A 67 20.89 -2.68 7.24
C CYS A 67 21.36 -3.68 8.31
N LYS A 68 22.31 -3.28 9.17
CA LYS A 68 22.73 -4.09 10.33
C LYS A 68 21.57 -4.34 11.29
N GLU A 69 20.77 -3.31 11.56
CA GLU A 69 19.59 -3.43 12.42
C GLU A 69 18.55 -4.41 11.85
N VAL A 70 18.24 -4.32 10.56
CA VAL A 70 17.32 -5.24 9.87
C VAL A 70 17.86 -6.68 9.95
N ASN A 71 19.15 -6.88 9.66
CA ASN A 71 19.79 -8.19 9.75
C ASN A 71 19.75 -8.78 11.16
N ASN A 72 20.02 -7.98 12.18
CA ASN A 72 20.06 -8.42 13.57
C ASN A 72 18.67 -8.76 14.12
N ARG A 73 17.63 -8.07 13.64
CA ARG A 73 16.23 -8.32 14.02
C ARG A 73 15.59 -9.47 13.23
N TRP A 74 16.18 -9.87 12.11
CA TRP A 74 15.60 -10.86 11.23
C TRP A 74 15.62 -12.25 11.87
N VAL A 75 14.45 -12.72 12.27
CA VAL A 75 14.22 -14.11 12.70
C VAL A 75 13.35 -14.77 11.64
N ASP A 76 13.88 -15.82 11.01
CA ASP A 76 13.15 -16.60 10.00
C ASP A 76 12.21 -17.63 10.66
N ASP A 77 11.24 -17.14 11.43
CA ASP A 77 10.21 -17.96 12.06
C ASP A 77 8.85 -17.77 11.37
N PHE A 78 7.90 -18.65 11.72
CA PHE A 78 6.55 -18.62 11.17
C PHE A 78 5.77 -17.35 11.57
N LYS A 79 5.98 -16.87 12.80
CA LYS A 79 5.23 -15.73 13.38
C LYS A 79 5.61 -14.41 12.72
N SER A 80 6.90 -14.18 12.51
CA SER A 80 7.48 -13.04 11.81
C SER A 80 7.02 -13.00 10.35
N GLU A 81 7.06 -14.15 9.66
CA GLU A 81 6.56 -14.20 8.28
C GLU A 81 5.04 -14.03 8.16
N PHE A 82 4.26 -14.57 9.09
CA PHE A 82 2.81 -14.34 9.14
C PHE A 82 2.50 -12.86 9.37
N GLY A 83 3.17 -12.21 10.33
CA GLY A 83 3.00 -10.78 10.61
C GLY A 83 3.32 -9.89 9.41
N ARG A 84 4.37 -10.22 8.65
CA ARG A 84 4.70 -9.49 7.41
C ARG A 84 3.68 -9.75 6.30
N LYS A 85 3.24 -11.00 6.09
CA LYS A 85 2.22 -11.32 5.07
C LYS A 85 0.84 -10.77 5.41
N PHE A 86 0.55 -10.53 6.68
CA PHE A 86 -0.66 -9.83 7.11
C PHE A 86 -0.73 -8.41 6.51
N LEU A 87 0.40 -7.72 6.31
CA LEU A 87 0.41 -6.43 5.61
C LEU A 87 0.03 -6.55 4.12
N HIS A 88 0.25 -7.70 3.48
CA HIS A 88 -0.27 -7.95 2.13
C HIS A 88 -1.77 -8.24 2.14
N LEU A 89 -2.29 -8.89 3.20
CA LEU A 89 -3.73 -9.06 3.41
C LEU A 89 -4.44 -7.72 3.67
N LEU A 90 -3.72 -6.69 4.14
CA LEU A 90 -4.27 -5.35 4.36
C LEU A 90 -4.96 -4.79 3.11
N THR A 91 -4.39 -5.00 1.92
CA THR A 91 -5.02 -4.56 0.66
C THR A 91 -6.39 -5.19 0.48
N THR A 92 -6.50 -6.50 0.70
CA THR A 92 -7.78 -7.22 0.60
C THR A 92 -8.74 -6.79 1.72
N LEU A 93 -8.25 -6.63 2.95
CA LEU A 93 -9.06 -6.13 4.07
C LEU A 93 -9.65 -4.76 3.76
N ILE A 94 -8.88 -3.84 3.20
CA ILE A 94 -9.33 -2.50 2.78
C ILE A 94 -10.46 -2.63 1.73
N ILE A 95 -10.26 -3.46 0.69
CA ILE A 95 -11.26 -3.66 -0.37
C ILE A 95 -12.59 -4.16 0.20
N PHE A 96 -12.56 -5.21 1.03
CA PHE A 96 -13.77 -5.77 1.63
C PHE A 96 -14.39 -4.85 2.67
N PHE A 97 -13.57 -4.15 3.45
CA PHE A 97 -14.04 -3.20 4.46
C PHE A 97 -14.86 -2.08 3.82
N PHE A 98 -14.34 -1.41 2.78
CA PHE A 98 -15.06 -0.31 2.13
C PHE A 98 -16.26 -0.76 1.32
N TRP A 99 -16.23 -1.97 0.76
CA TRP A 99 -17.42 -2.58 0.17
C TRP A 99 -18.52 -2.83 1.20
N SER A 100 -18.17 -3.44 2.33
CA SER A 100 -19.12 -3.74 3.41
C SER A 100 -19.67 -2.45 4.03
N LEU A 101 -18.80 -1.45 4.25
CA LEU A 101 -19.21 -0.14 4.74
C LEU A 101 -20.18 0.53 3.76
N GLY A 102 -19.88 0.50 2.46
CA GLY A 102 -20.79 1.02 1.42
C GLY A 102 -22.14 0.32 1.46
N THR A 103 -22.17 -1.01 1.54
CA THR A 103 -23.40 -1.80 1.66
C THR A 103 -24.23 -1.38 2.88
N ILE A 104 -23.59 -1.22 4.05
CA ILE A 104 -24.26 -0.82 5.28
C ILE A 104 -24.83 0.60 5.14
N LEU A 105 -24.05 1.56 4.64
CA LEU A 105 -24.48 2.94 4.48
C LEU A 105 -25.58 3.11 3.43
N ASP A 106 -25.56 2.30 2.37
CA ASP A 106 -26.59 2.27 1.33
C ASP A 106 -27.91 1.72 1.89
N ASN A 107 -27.85 0.61 2.62
CA ASN A 107 -29.02 0.01 3.28
C ASN A 107 -29.65 0.93 4.34
N LEU A 108 -28.86 1.80 4.97
CA LEU A 108 -29.35 2.82 5.89
C LEU A 108 -29.92 4.06 5.18
N GLY A 109 -29.82 4.14 3.85
CA GLY A 109 -30.26 5.29 3.06
C GLY A 109 -29.39 6.54 3.25
N PHE A 110 -28.19 6.41 3.81
CA PHE A 110 -27.30 7.55 4.03
C PHE A 110 -26.63 7.99 2.72
N LEU A 111 -26.23 7.04 1.86
CA LEU A 111 -25.54 7.36 0.61
C LEU A 111 -26.43 8.14 -0.37
N SER A 112 -27.72 7.82 -0.42
CA SER A 112 -28.68 8.53 -1.28
C SER A 112 -28.81 10.02 -0.94
N GLN A 113 -28.65 10.40 0.34
CA GLN A 113 -28.62 11.80 0.77
C GLN A 113 -27.40 12.56 0.20
N LEU A 114 -26.33 11.86 -0.12
CA LEU A 114 -25.11 12.39 -0.71
C LEU A 114 -25.07 12.24 -2.24
N ASN A 115 -26.16 11.78 -2.87
CA ASN A 115 -26.20 11.38 -4.28
C ASN A 115 -25.11 10.37 -4.64
N LEU A 116 -24.85 9.44 -3.72
CA LEU A 116 -23.94 8.31 -3.91
C LEU A 116 -24.75 7.02 -3.87
N ASP A 117 -24.27 6.02 -4.58
CA ASP A 117 -24.66 4.62 -4.40
C ASP A 117 -23.50 3.84 -3.77
N GLN A 118 -23.76 2.58 -3.41
CA GLN A 118 -22.75 1.68 -2.89
C GLN A 118 -21.50 1.61 -3.78
N TYR A 119 -21.67 1.48 -5.10
CA TYR A 119 -20.55 1.32 -6.03
C TYR A 119 -19.65 2.55 -6.06
N SER A 120 -20.25 3.72 -6.26
CA SER A 120 -19.59 5.03 -6.28
C SER A 120 -18.78 5.25 -5.01
N PHE A 121 -19.41 5.00 -3.85
CA PHE A 121 -18.79 5.21 -2.55
C PHE A 121 -17.63 4.24 -2.30
N SER A 122 -17.88 2.94 -2.48
CA SER A 122 -16.88 1.91 -2.18
C SER A 122 -15.68 2.01 -3.11
N TYR A 123 -15.88 2.12 -4.42
CA TYR A 123 -14.78 2.23 -5.37
C TYR A 123 -13.98 3.52 -5.17
N TRP A 124 -14.64 4.65 -4.93
CA TRP A 124 -13.96 5.91 -4.63
C TRP A 124 -12.99 5.77 -3.45
N LEU A 125 -13.40 5.19 -2.33
CA LEU A 125 -12.54 5.01 -1.16
C LEU A 125 -11.43 3.99 -1.40
N ILE A 126 -11.74 2.87 -2.06
CA ILE A 126 -10.76 1.82 -2.41
C ILE A 126 -9.65 2.41 -3.30
N ILE A 127 -10.02 3.16 -4.34
CA ILE A 127 -9.09 3.80 -5.27
C ILE A 127 -8.27 4.87 -4.53
N THR A 128 -8.94 5.75 -3.78
CA THR A 128 -8.31 6.86 -3.07
C THR A 128 -7.25 6.35 -2.09
N LEU A 129 -7.61 5.40 -1.24
CA LEU A 129 -6.66 4.86 -0.26
C LEU A 129 -5.59 3.98 -0.91
N GLY A 130 -5.95 3.18 -1.92
CA GLY A 130 -4.99 2.38 -2.67
C GLY A 130 -3.89 3.23 -3.31
N LEU A 131 -4.26 4.35 -3.96
CA LEU A 131 -3.31 5.28 -4.54
C LEU A 131 -2.54 6.08 -3.49
N GLY A 132 -3.18 6.47 -2.38
CA GLY A 132 -2.47 7.08 -1.23
C GLY A 132 -1.37 6.17 -0.70
N PHE A 133 -1.67 4.89 -0.47
CA PHE A 133 -0.64 3.92 -0.06
C PHE A 133 0.49 3.78 -1.09
N VAL A 134 0.17 3.79 -2.40
CA VAL A 134 1.20 3.79 -3.45
C VAL A 134 2.10 5.02 -3.35
N ILE A 135 1.54 6.22 -3.17
CA ILE A 135 2.31 7.46 -3.00
C ILE A 135 3.21 7.35 -1.75
N MET A 136 2.63 6.99 -0.61
CA MET A 136 3.34 6.81 0.66
C MET A 136 4.55 5.87 0.53
N PHE A 137 4.34 4.65 0.00
CA PHE A 137 5.42 3.67 -0.14
C PHE A 137 6.44 4.07 -1.20
N GLN A 138 6.01 4.68 -2.30
CA GLN A 138 6.94 5.15 -3.34
C GLN A 138 7.85 6.27 -2.82
N ILE A 139 7.32 7.22 -2.06
CA ILE A 139 8.12 8.29 -1.43
C ILE A 139 9.10 7.69 -0.42
N ALA A 140 8.63 6.76 0.42
CA ALA A 140 9.47 6.09 1.41
C ALA A 140 10.63 5.33 0.75
N ASP A 141 10.34 4.55 -0.30
CA ASP A 141 11.36 3.80 -1.04
C ASP A 141 12.34 4.70 -1.79
N LEU A 142 11.85 5.74 -2.48
CA LEU A 142 12.71 6.69 -3.16
C LEU A 142 13.66 7.39 -2.18
N SER A 143 13.15 7.80 -1.03
CA SER A 143 13.94 8.43 0.02
C SER A 143 14.97 7.45 0.59
N ARG A 144 14.56 6.21 0.85
CA ARG A 144 15.42 5.15 1.41
C ARG A 144 16.55 4.77 0.47
N LEU A 145 16.24 4.50 -0.81
CA LEU A 145 17.21 4.02 -1.81
C LEU A 145 18.16 5.12 -2.29
N ASN A 146 17.75 6.40 -2.28
CA ASN A 146 18.59 7.48 -2.76
C ASN A 146 19.31 8.26 -1.65
N LYS A 147 18.61 8.56 -0.55
CA LYS A 147 19.10 9.46 0.52
C LYS A 147 18.52 9.07 1.87
N PHE A 148 18.85 7.89 2.38
CA PHE A 148 18.25 7.32 3.59
C PHE A 148 18.15 8.28 4.80
N TYR A 149 19.13 9.18 4.98
CA TYR A 149 19.15 10.16 6.06
C TYR A 149 17.98 11.16 6.08
N ILE A 150 17.29 11.37 4.95
CA ILE A 150 16.12 12.27 4.89
C ILE A 150 14.84 11.58 5.36
N LEU A 151 14.83 10.26 5.41
CA LEU A 151 13.66 9.49 5.78
C LEU A 151 13.36 9.68 7.28
N PRO A 152 12.12 10.00 7.66
CA PRO A 152 11.78 10.17 9.07
C PRO A 152 11.82 8.84 9.83
N GLU A 153 12.05 8.91 11.15
CA GLU A 153 12.20 7.73 12.02
C GLU A 153 10.98 6.80 11.99
N TRP A 154 9.76 7.36 11.95
CA TRP A 154 8.57 6.55 11.81
C TRP A 154 8.57 5.79 10.48
N GLY A 155 9.02 6.40 9.38
CA GLY A 155 9.16 5.76 8.08
C GLY A 155 10.17 4.63 8.12
N LYS A 156 11.34 4.85 8.75
CA LYS A 156 12.35 3.80 8.96
C LYS A 156 11.79 2.60 9.74
N ARG A 157 11.00 2.85 10.79
CA ARG A 157 10.36 1.80 11.59
C ARG A 157 9.38 0.95 10.78
N TRP A 158 8.58 1.57 9.92
CA TRP A 158 7.67 0.86 9.01
C TRP A 158 8.42 -0.11 8.09
N LEU A 159 9.63 0.27 7.69
CA LEU A 159 10.45 -0.45 6.75
C LEU A 159 11.26 -1.60 7.40
N LEU A 160 11.37 -1.64 8.73
CA LEU A 160 12.05 -2.72 9.46
C LEU A 160 11.42 -4.11 9.22
N ALA A 161 10.23 -4.19 8.63
CA ALA A 161 9.58 -5.44 8.24
C ALA A 161 10.15 -6.08 6.97
N MET A 162 11.05 -5.41 6.24
CA MET A 162 11.67 -5.96 5.02
C MET A 162 12.64 -7.10 5.32
N ARG A 163 12.79 -8.03 4.37
CA ARG A 163 13.86 -9.04 4.44
C ARG A 163 15.22 -8.36 4.21
N PRO A 164 16.29 -8.93 4.78
CA PRO A 164 17.66 -8.64 4.38
C PRO A 164 17.88 -8.62 2.86
N SER A 165 17.29 -9.57 2.14
CA SER A 165 17.42 -9.69 0.68
C SER A 165 16.61 -8.65 -0.11
N GLU A 166 15.68 -7.95 0.54
CA GLU A 166 14.81 -6.94 -0.08
C GLU A 166 15.34 -5.51 0.15
N LEU A 167 16.41 -5.37 0.95
CA LEU A 167 16.99 -4.08 1.32
C LEU A 167 17.35 -3.23 0.10
N ASP A 168 17.86 -3.79 -0.99
CA ASP A 168 18.23 -3.01 -2.17
C ASP A 168 17.12 -2.95 -3.25
N THR A 169 15.88 -3.31 -2.91
CA THR A 169 14.76 -3.41 -3.86
C THR A 169 13.57 -2.54 -3.44
N PHE A 170 12.73 -2.16 -4.39
CA PHE A 170 11.43 -1.53 -4.08
C PHE A 170 10.51 -2.52 -3.35
N ILE A 171 9.68 -2.00 -2.44
CA ILE A 171 8.70 -2.79 -1.70
C ILE A 171 7.70 -3.41 -2.67
N ALA A 172 7.57 -4.74 -2.60
CA ALA A 172 6.71 -5.52 -3.48
C ALA A 172 5.21 -5.18 -3.36
N SER A 173 4.77 -4.59 -2.24
CA SER A 173 3.38 -4.17 -2.04
C SER A 173 2.92 -3.09 -3.04
N THR A 174 3.81 -2.19 -3.47
CA THR A 174 3.47 -1.12 -4.42
C THR A 174 3.09 -1.68 -5.80
N PRO A 175 3.94 -2.49 -6.48
CA PRO A 175 3.55 -3.10 -7.75
C PRO A 175 2.37 -4.06 -7.59
N LEU A 176 2.20 -4.71 -6.44
CA LEU A 176 1.04 -5.54 -6.14
C LEU A 176 -0.26 -4.73 -6.21
N VAL A 177 -0.35 -3.61 -5.49
CA VAL A 177 -1.54 -2.74 -5.51
C VAL A 177 -1.76 -2.15 -6.91
N LEU A 178 -0.70 -1.71 -7.59
CA LEU A 178 -0.79 -1.20 -8.96
C LEU A 178 -1.28 -2.26 -9.95
N SER A 179 -0.97 -3.55 -9.73
CA SER A 179 -1.47 -4.64 -10.56
C SER A 179 -2.97 -4.88 -10.44
N LEU A 180 -3.62 -4.35 -9.40
CA LEU A 180 -5.08 -4.43 -9.22
C LEU A 180 -5.83 -3.38 -10.05
N ILE A 181 -5.14 -2.36 -10.58
CA ILE A 181 -5.77 -1.24 -11.32
C ILE A 181 -6.65 -1.70 -12.49
N PRO A 182 -6.23 -2.65 -13.36
CA PRO A 182 -7.11 -3.12 -14.43
C PRO A 182 -8.42 -3.71 -13.91
N PHE A 183 -8.40 -4.33 -12.73
CA PHE A 183 -9.57 -4.95 -12.10
C PHE A 183 -10.45 -3.96 -11.35
N VAL A 184 -9.99 -2.72 -11.13
CA VAL A 184 -10.85 -1.62 -10.68
C VAL A 184 -11.96 -1.35 -11.69
N PHE A 185 -11.74 -1.62 -12.98
CA PHE A 185 -12.77 -1.50 -14.01
C PHE A 185 -13.65 -2.76 -14.13
N ALA A 186 -13.40 -3.80 -13.34
CA ALA A 186 -14.24 -4.99 -13.31
C ALA A 186 -15.29 -4.87 -12.19
N PRO A 187 -16.44 -5.57 -12.30
CA PRO A 187 -17.40 -5.72 -11.21
C PRO A 187 -16.73 -6.17 -9.90
N PHE A 188 -17.26 -5.74 -8.77
CA PHE A 188 -16.68 -5.99 -7.44
C PHE A 188 -16.31 -7.46 -7.19
N PRO A 189 -17.15 -8.46 -7.54
CA PRO A 189 -16.79 -9.86 -7.33
C PRO A 189 -15.48 -10.27 -8.01
N ILE A 190 -15.17 -9.71 -9.18
CA ILE A 190 -13.92 -9.97 -9.91
C ILE A 190 -12.75 -9.31 -9.19
N LEU A 191 -12.86 -8.01 -8.85
CA LEU A 191 -11.84 -7.30 -8.09
C LEU A 191 -11.52 -8.01 -6.76
N ALA A 192 -12.56 -8.39 -6.02
CA ALA A 192 -12.46 -9.09 -4.76
C ALA A 192 -11.80 -10.47 -4.91
N SER A 193 -12.17 -11.23 -5.93
CA SER A 193 -11.57 -12.54 -6.22
C SER A 193 -10.09 -12.40 -6.56
N VAL A 194 -9.73 -11.44 -7.43
CA VAL A 194 -8.33 -11.20 -7.79
C VAL A 194 -7.52 -10.76 -6.58
N ALA A 195 -8.04 -9.85 -5.75
CA ALA A 195 -7.38 -9.44 -4.52
C ALA A 195 -7.18 -10.61 -3.55
N LEU A 196 -8.18 -11.48 -3.37
CA LEU A 196 -8.10 -12.68 -2.53
C LEU A 196 -7.11 -13.71 -3.07
N ILE A 197 -7.10 -13.98 -4.37
CA ILE A 197 -6.17 -14.92 -4.98
C ILE A 197 -4.74 -14.36 -4.84
N THR A 198 -4.55 -13.09 -5.16
CA THR A 198 -3.23 -12.46 -5.20
C THR A 198 -2.58 -12.38 -3.82
N THR A 199 -3.33 -12.01 -2.77
CA THR A 199 -2.77 -11.86 -1.42
C THR A 199 -3.01 -13.09 -0.55
N GLY A 200 -4.17 -13.72 -0.66
CA GLY A 200 -4.58 -14.86 0.14
C GLY A 200 -3.92 -16.15 -0.31
N ALA A 201 -3.84 -16.44 -1.61
CA ALA A 201 -3.13 -17.63 -2.08
C ALA A 201 -1.63 -17.53 -1.78
N ASP A 202 -1.03 -16.34 -1.90
CA ASP A 202 0.37 -16.12 -1.53
C ASP A 202 0.60 -16.27 -0.01
N ALA A 203 -0.31 -15.75 0.82
CA ALA A 203 -0.27 -15.96 2.26
C ALA A 203 -0.36 -17.45 2.61
N VAL A 204 -1.39 -18.15 2.11
CA VAL A 204 -1.62 -19.58 2.38
C VAL A 204 -0.47 -20.44 1.87
N ALA A 205 0.03 -20.21 0.65
CA ALA A 205 1.15 -20.95 0.09
C ALA A 205 2.42 -20.83 0.93
N CYS A 206 2.70 -19.65 1.47
CA CYS A 206 3.85 -19.45 2.36
C CYS A 206 3.66 -20.14 3.71
N LEU A 207 2.47 -20.09 4.31
CA LEU A 207 2.19 -20.77 5.58
C LEU A 207 2.26 -22.29 5.43
N ILE A 208 1.71 -22.83 4.36
CA ILE A 208 1.75 -24.27 4.05
C ILE A 208 3.18 -24.69 3.73
N GLY A 209 3.88 -23.98 2.86
CA GLY A 209 5.27 -24.28 2.50
C GLY A 209 6.21 -24.24 3.71
N LYS A 210 5.99 -23.33 4.67
CA LYS A 210 6.80 -23.26 5.89
C LYS A 210 6.46 -24.36 6.90
N LYS A 211 5.18 -24.77 6.98
CA LYS A 211 4.73 -25.82 7.92
C LYS A 211 4.96 -27.24 7.39
N TYR A 212 4.86 -27.46 6.08
CA TYR A 212 4.82 -28.79 5.45
C TYR A 212 5.79 -28.97 4.28
N GLY A 213 6.58 -27.96 3.91
CA GLY A 213 7.48 -28.00 2.75
C GLY A 213 8.63 -28.97 2.93
N THR A 214 8.39 -30.25 2.61
CA THR A 214 9.40 -31.31 2.65
C THR A 214 10.12 -31.49 1.31
N HIS A 215 9.53 -31.04 0.19
CA HIS A 215 10.09 -31.23 -1.15
C HIS A 215 10.21 -29.92 -1.91
N ARG A 216 11.44 -29.55 -2.30
CA ARG A 216 11.67 -28.36 -3.14
C ARG A 216 11.26 -28.66 -4.58
N LEU A 217 10.60 -27.72 -5.25
CA LEU A 217 10.21 -27.84 -6.67
C LEU A 217 11.43 -27.92 -7.62
N LYS A 218 12.58 -27.37 -7.20
CA LYS A 218 13.85 -27.44 -7.93
C LYS A 218 15.01 -27.38 -6.95
N LYS A 219 16.16 -28.00 -7.25
CA LYS A 219 17.36 -28.05 -6.38
C LYS A 219 17.80 -26.66 -5.84
N ASN A 220 17.59 -25.59 -6.61
CA ASN A 220 17.98 -24.22 -6.26
C ASN A 220 16.78 -23.27 -6.07
N SER A 221 15.57 -23.80 -5.86
CA SER A 221 14.38 -22.98 -5.61
C SER A 221 14.02 -23.00 -4.14
N ASN A 222 13.67 -21.83 -3.60
CA ASN A 222 13.08 -21.70 -2.26
C ASN A 222 11.57 -22.04 -2.25
N LYS A 223 11.00 -22.39 -3.41
CA LYS A 223 9.59 -22.83 -3.52
C LYS A 223 9.49 -24.34 -3.27
N THR A 224 8.56 -24.71 -2.41
CA THR A 224 8.15 -26.09 -2.10
C THR A 224 6.82 -26.39 -2.76
#